data_AF-A0A437MXV5-F1
#
_entry.id   AF-A0A437MXV5-F1
#
_cell.length_a   1.000
_cell.length_b   1.000
_cell.length_c   1.000
_cell.angle_alpha   90.00
_cell.angle_beta   90.00
_cell.angle_gamma   90.00
#
_symmetry.space_group_name_H-M   'P 1'
#
loop_
_entity.id
_entity.type
_entity.pdbx_description
1 polymer ?
#
loop_
_entity_poly.entity_id
_entity_poly.type
_entity_poly.pdbx_seq_one_letter_code
_entity_poly.pdbx_strand_id
1 'polypeptide(L)'
;MSGKDQQPLNQVHWLRGQRVMIDEDVASLFQVSLKLLRQRVSRNKQRFPPDFVFLPTLEEWQVLQQQADLSFKIGKGEIPMVFTEAGLLMASGIIKSDVAIKVSIQVINEFFEIVKRPNQ
;
A
#
# COMPACT_ATOMS: atom_id res chain seq x y z
N MET A 1 3.78 -13.76 -23.22
CA MET A 1 3.44 -13.37 -21.84
C MET A 1 2.77 -12.02 -21.93
N SER A 2 1.49 -11.96 -21.54
CA SER A 2 0.57 -10.86 -21.85
C SER A 2 0.93 -9.60 -21.05
N GLY A 3 0.86 -8.43 -21.68
CA GLY A 3 1.31 -7.12 -21.20
C GLY A 3 0.55 -6.53 -19.99
N LYS A 4 0.34 -7.31 -18.93
CA LYS A 4 -0.15 -6.84 -17.61
C LYS A 4 0.92 -6.90 -16.51
N ASP A 5 2.15 -7.31 -16.83
CA ASP A 5 3.24 -7.53 -15.87
C ASP A 5 3.94 -6.25 -15.36
N GLN A 6 3.40 -5.04 -15.53
CA GLN A 6 4.20 -3.80 -15.34
C GLN A 6 3.62 -2.67 -14.50
N GLN A 7 2.48 -2.79 -13.83
CA GLN A 7 2.03 -1.73 -12.89
C GLN A 7 1.42 -2.28 -11.59
N PRO A 8 2.25 -2.66 -10.61
CA PRO A 8 1.79 -3.11 -9.29
C PRO A 8 1.02 -2.05 -8.49
N LEU A 9 1.12 -0.78 -8.86
CA LEU A 9 0.59 0.36 -8.12
C LEU A 9 -0.77 0.86 -8.64
N ASN A 10 -1.49 0.03 -9.41
CA ASN A 10 -2.84 0.37 -9.90
C ASN A 10 -3.92 0.45 -8.81
N GLN A 11 -3.58 0.14 -7.55
CA GLN A 11 -4.49 0.16 -6.39
C GLN A 11 -4.10 1.26 -5.39
N VAL A 12 -3.62 2.38 -5.92
CA VAL A 12 -3.29 3.58 -5.16
C VAL A 12 -4.53 4.49 -5.07
N HIS A 13 -4.80 4.96 -3.86
CA HIS A 13 -5.91 5.85 -3.54
C HIS A 13 -5.40 7.08 -2.80
N TRP A 14 -6.22 8.13 -2.73
CA TRP A 14 -5.87 9.35 -2.00
C TRP A 14 -6.59 9.43 -0.67
N LEU A 15 -5.83 9.59 0.42
CA LEU A 15 -6.36 9.81 1.75
C LEU A 15 -5.42 10.71 2.55
N ARG A 16 -5.96 11.71 3.28
CA ARG A 16 -5.17 12.69 4.05
C ARG A 16 -4.06 13.38 3.24
N GLY A 17 -4.29 13.60 1.94
CA GLY A 17 -3.28 14.18 1.03
C GLY A 17 -2.10 13.24 0.71
N GLN A 18 -2.22 11.95 1.02
CA GLN A 18 -1.22 10.93 0.77
C GLN A 18 -1.74 9.85 -0.17
N ARG A 19 -0.83 9.27 -0.95
CA ARG A 19 -1.09 8.05 -1.73
C ARG A 19 -1.07 6.85 -0.78
N VAL A 20 -2.17 6.08 -0.77
CA VAL A 20 -2.37 4.95 0.13
C VAL A 20 -2.84 3.70 -0.60
N MET A 21 -2.56 2.54 -0.01
CA MET A 21 -3.03 1.22 -0.45
C MET A 21 -3.57 0.43 0.74
N ILE A 22 -4.67 -0.30 0.56
CA ILE A 22 -5.24 -1.14 1.64
C ILE A 22 -4.39 -2.40 1.84
N ASP A 23 -4.34 -2.90 3.07
CA ASP A 23 -3.49 -4.02 3.49
C ASP A 23 -3.69 -5.31 2.67
N GLU A 24 -4.90 -5.53 2.17
CA GLU A 24 -5.25 -6.65 1.28
C GLU A 24 -4.55 -6.57 -0.10
N ASP A 25 -4.50 -5.36 -0.66
CA ASP A 25 -3.79 -5.09 -1.91
C ASP A 25 -2.28 -5.09 -1.69
N VAL A 26 -1.80 -4.60 -0.54
CA VAL A 26 -0.39 -4.72 -0.13
C VAL A 26 0.04 -6.18 0.01
N ALA A 27 -0.80 -7.02 0.62
CA ALA A 27 -0.52 -8.44 0.77
C ALA A 27 -0.41 -9.14 -0.60
N SER A 28 -1.34 -8.81 -1.51
CA SER A 28 -1.35 -9.30 -2.89
C SER A 28 -0.11 -8.84 -3.66
N LEU A 29 0.25 -7.56 -3.52
CA LEU A 29 1.42 -6.94 -4.12
C LEU A 29 2.72 -7.65 -3.72
N PHE A 30 2.88 -7.96 -2.43
CA PHE A 30 4.05 -8.66 -1.91
C PHE A 30 3.97 -10.19 -2.02
N GLN A 31 2.88 -10.74 -2.58
CA GLN A 31 2.61 -12.18 -2.69
C GLN A 31 2.69 -12.91 -1.34
N VAL A 32 2.15 -12.28 -0.29
CA VAL A 32 2.05 -12.85 1.06
C VAL A 32 0.59 -12.90 1.50
N SER A 33 0.28 -13.73 2.50
CA SER A 33 -1.06 -13.67 3.09
C SER A 33 -1.26 -12.39 3.90
N LEU A 34 -2.49 -11.87 3.93
CA LEU A 34 -2.86 -10.71 4.74
C LEU A 34 -2.47 -10.90 6.22
N LYS A 35 -2.71 -12.10 6.75
CA LYS A 35 -2.30 -12.49 8.12
C LYS A 35 -0.80 -12.35 8.33
N LEU A 36 0.03 -12.80 7.38
CA LEU A 36 1.48 -12.68 7.48
C LEU A 36 1.93 -11.21 7.43
N LEU A 37 1.36 -10.41 6.53
CA LEU A 37 1.63 -8.96 6.46
C LEU A 37 1.34 -8.28 7.80
N ARG A 38 0.12 -8.46 8.34
CA ARG A 38 -0.29 -7.88 9.64
C ARG A 38 0.62 -8.35 10.78
N GLN A 39 1.01 -9.62 10.79
CA GLN A 39 1.94 -10.16 11.79
C GLN A 39 3.33 -9.51 11.69
N ARG A 40 3.86 -9.32 10.48
CA ARG A 40 5.17 -8.69 10.24
C ARG A 40 5.16 -7.24 10.70
N VAL A 41 4.11 -6.49 10.38
CA VAL A 41 3.92 -5.10 10.84
C VAL A 41 3.86 -5.04 12.36
N SER A 42 3.05 -5.89 12.99
CA SER A 42 2.90 -5.94 14.45
C SER A 42 4.20 -6.28 15.18
N ARG A 43 5.04 -7.15 14.59
CA ARG A 43 6.37 -7.48 15.15
C ARG A 43 7.41 -6.37 14.96
N ASN A 44 7.18 -5.45 14.04
CA ASN A 44 8.13 -4.40 13.66
C ASN A 44 7.53 -3.00 13.81
N LYS A 45 6.64 -2.78 14.79
CA LYS A 45 5.90 -1.51 14.98
C LYS A 45 6.78 -0.25 14.97
N GLN A 46 8.02 -0.33 15.45
CA GLN A 46 8.97 0.79 15.42
C GLN A 46 9.25 1.32 13.99
N ARG A 47 9.08 0.47 12.96
CA ARG A 47 9.23 0.85 11.54
C ARG A 47 7.97 1.48 10.94
N PHE A 48 6.83 1.40 11.63
CA PHE A 48 5.53 1.84 11.15
C PHE A 48 4.97 2.90 12.10
N PRO A 49 5.49 4.13 12.06
CA PRO A 49 4.85 5.24 12.74
C PRO A 49 3.41 5.43 12.22
N PRO A 50 2.52 6.10 13.00
CA PRO A 50 1.11 6.27 12.63
C PRO A 50 0.86 6.90 11.26
N ASP A 51 1.79 7.71 10.76
CA ASP A 51 1.67 8.33 9.43
C ASP A 51 2.03 7.38 8.28
N PHE A 52 2.59 6.19 8.57
CA PHE A 52 3.00 5.22 7.53
C PHE A 52 1.97 4.11 7.36
N VAL A 53 1.38 3.67 8.47
CA VAL A 53 0.33 2.66 8.50
C VAL A 53 -0.68 3.05 9.57
N PHE A 54 -1.95 3.12 9.19
CA PHE A 54 -3.02 3.49 10.10
C PHE A 54 -4.33 2.79 9.73
N LEU A 55 -5.28 2.83 10.66
CA LEU A 55 -6.68 2.52 10.37
C LEU A 55 -7.37 3.83 9.96
N PRO A 56 -8.04 3.89 8.80
CA PRO A 56 -8.86 5.05 8.45
C PRO A 56 -10.06 5.14 9.40
N THR A 57 -10.62 6.34 9.56
CA THR A 57 -11.93 6.50 10.22
C THR A 57 -13.03 5.90 9.35
N LEU A 58 -14.25 5.80 9.88
CA LEU A 58 -15.39 5.30 9.11
C LEU A 58 -15.67 6.18 7.89
N GLU A 59 -15.57 7.50 8.06
CA GLU A 59 -15.76 8.49 7.00
C GLU A 59 -14.66 8.37 5.93
N GLU A 60 -13.40 8.24 6.37
CA GLU A 60 -12.27 8.03 5.48
C GLU A 60 -12.38 6.71 4.70
N TRP A 61 -12.87 5.66 5.36
CA TRP A 61 -13.12 4.39 4.72
C TRP A 61 -14.22 4.49 3.66
N GLN A 62 -15.32 5.19 3.94
CA GLN A 62 -16.38 5.43 2.95
C GLN A 62 -15.86 6.19 1.73
N VAL A 63 -14.97 7.17 1.93
CA VAL A 63 -14.29 7.90 0.84
C VAL A 63 -13.43 6.94 0.01
N LEU A 64 -12.66 6.06 0.64
CA LEU A 64 -11.86 5.06 -0.06
C LEU A 64 -12.73 4.07 -0.86
N GLN A 65 -13.85 3.61 -0.29
CA GLN A 65 -14.78 2.71 -0.98
C GLN A 65 -15.32 3.32 -2.28
N GLN A 66 -15.60 4.62 -2.29
CA GLN A 66 -16.03 5.35 -3.48
C GLN A 66 -14.94 5.49 -4.54
N GLN A 67 -13.68 5.72 -4.14
CA GLN A 67 -12.56 5.89 -5.07
C GLN A 67 -12.19 4.59 -5.80
N ALA A 68 -12.36 3.46 -5.12
CA ALA A 68 -11.70 2.22 -5.45
C ALA A 68 -12.66 1.08 -5.80
N ASP A 69 -13.96 1.37 -5.85
CA ASP A 69 -15.06 0.40 -6.01
C ASP A 69 -14.91 -0.82 -5.06
N LEU A 70 -14.39 -0.56 -3.85
CA LEU A 70 -14.07 -1.59 -2.83
C LEU A 70 -15.32 -2.11 -2.12
N SER A 71 -16.49 -1.63 -2.52
CA SER A 71 -17.82 -2.02 -2.03
C SER A 71 -18.02 -3.54 -1.96
N PHE A 72 -17.31 -4.30 -2.81
CA PHE A 72 -17.43 -5.75 -2.93
C PHE A 72 -16.28 -6.56 -2.30
N LYS A 73 -15.13 -5.94 -2.00
CA LYS A 73 -13.92 -6.67 -1.59
C LYS A 73 -13.87 -7.01 -0.10
N ILE A 74 -14.41 -6.13 0.74
CA ILE A 74 -14.31 -6.27 2.20
C ILE A 74 -15.70 -6.56 2.76
N GLY A 75 -15.82 -7.68 3.49
CA GLY A 75 -17.06 -8.06 4.17
C GLY A 75 -17.60 -6.92 5.04
N LYS A 76 -18.93 -6.82 5.15
CA LYS A 76 -19.61 -5.78 5.96
C LYS A 76 -19.04 -5.74 7.38
N GLY A 77 -18.12 -4.80 7.66
CA GLY A 77 -17.76 -4.41 9.03
C GLY A 77 -16.27 -4.31 9.35
N GLU A 78 -15.34 -4.80 8.53
CA GLU A 78 -13.91 -4.65 8.83
C GLU A 78 -13.31 -3.46 8.07
N ILE A 79 -12.68 -2.54 8.79
CA ILE A 79 -11.93 -1.43 8.20
C ILE A 79 -10.48 -1.91 8.01
N PRO A 80 -9.95 -1.97 6.77
CA PRO A 80 -8.58 -2.42 6.53
C PRO A 80 -7.57 -1.40 7.05
N MET A 81 -6.35 -1.87 7.38
CA MET A 81 -5.23 -0.93 7.53
C MET A 81 -4.86 -0.36 6.16
N VAL A 82 -4.44 0.89 6.15
CA VAL A 82 -3.91 1.55 4.96
C VAL A 82 -2.41 1.77 5.12
N PHE A 83 -1.70 1.61 4.02
CA PHE A 83 -0.25 1.80 3.91
C PHE A 83 0.00 2.98 3.00
N THR A 84 0.78 3.93 3.47
CA THR A 84 1.36 4.96 2.60
C THR A 84 2.53 4.37 1.84
N GLU A 85 3.08 5.13 0.90
CA GLU A 85 4.26 4.68 0.16
C GLU A 85 5.48 4.46 1.07
N ALA A 86 5.64 5.29 2.11
CA ALA A 86 6.65 5.07 3.14
C ALA A 86 6.36 3.78 3.93
N GLY A 87 5.09 3.48 4.21
CA GLY A 87 4.66 2.20 4.76
C GLY A 87 4.98 1.01 3.86
N LEU A 88 4.78 1.13 2.54
CA LEU A 88 5.15 0.11 1.55
C LEU A 88 6.66 -0.14 1.55
N LEU A 89 7.48 0.92 1.61
CA LEU A 89 8.93 0.79 1.71
C LEU A 89 9.34 0.05 3.00
N MET A 90 8.73 0.38 4.14
CA MET A 90 9.00 -0.32 5.41
C MET A 90 8.56 -1.79 5.36
N ALA A 91 7.44 -2.09 4.70
CA ALA A 91 6.96 -3.45 4.49
C ALA A 91 7.93 -4.27 3.62
N SER A 92 8.50 -3.67 2.57
CA SER A 92 9.48 -4.34 1.70
C SER A 92 10.76 -4.75 2.44
N GLY A 93 11.16 -3.98 3.47
CA GLY A 93 12.34 -4.30 4.28
C GLY A 93 12.16 -5.48 5.23
N ILE A 94 10.91 -5.84 5.56
CA ILE A 94 10.59 -6.94 6.48
C ILE A 94 9.99 -8.16 5.78
N ILE A 95 9.45 -7.99 4.58
CA ILE A 95 9.02 -9.06 3.68
C ILE A 95 10.17 -9.36 2.72
N LYS A 96 10.97 -10.37 3.04
CA LYS A 96 12.15 -10.74 2.24
C LYS A 96 11.72 -11.63 1.08
N SER A 97 11.51 -11.05 -0.10
CA SER A 97 11.27 -11.77 -1.36
C SER A 97 11.77 -10.96 -2.55
N ASP A 98 12.08 -11.62 -3.67
CA ASP A 98 12.45 -10.94 -4.92
C ASP A 98 11.36 -9.99 -5.41
N VAL A 99 10.10 -10.32 -5.13
CA VAL A 99 8.94 -9.47 -5.39
C VAL A 99 9.02 -8.18 -4.57
N ALA A 100 9.30 -8.28 -3.27
CA ALA A 100 9.41 -7.12 -2.39
C ALA A 100 10.55 -6.18 -2.79
N ILE A 101 11.66 -6.72 -3.29
CA ILE A 101 12.77 -5.93 -3.82
C ILE A 101 12.34 -5.16 -5.08
N LYS A 102 11.60 -5.80 -6.00
CA LYS A 102 11.10 -5.13 -7.21
C LYS A 102 10.11 -4.01 -6.86
N VAL A 103 9.20 -4.28 -5.93
CA VAL A 103 8.21 -3.31 -5.46
C VAL A 103 8.87 -2.10 -4.81
N SER A 104 9.89 -2.28 -3.97
CA SER A 104 10.59 -1.16 -3.34
C SER A 104 11.32 -0.29 -4.35
N ILE A 105 11.98 -0.89 -5.36
CA ILE A 105 12.61 -0.17 -6.47
C ILE A 105 11.56 0.66 -7.24
N GLN A 106 10.38 0.10 -7.50
CA GLN A 106 9.32 0.80 -8.23
C GLN A 106 8.75 1.99 -7.42
N VAL A 107 8.43 1.79 -6.15
CA VAL A 107 7.96 2.88 -5.26
C VAL A 107 9.00 4.00 -5.19
N ILE A 108 10.28 3.66 -5.04
CA ILE A 108 11.39 4.62 -5.06
C ILE A 108 11.42 5.37 -6.39
N ASN A 109 11.41 4.67 -7.52
CA ASN A 109 11.44 5.30 -8.83
C ASN A 109 10.26 6.24 -9.03
N GLU A 110 9.03 5.87 -8.65
CA GLU A 110 7.87 6.77 -8.75
C GLU A 110 8.00 8.04 -7.91
N PHE A 111 8.58 7.95 -6.71
CA PHE A 111 8.89 9.13 -5.90
C PHE A 111 9.94 10.03 -6.55
N PHE A 112 10.99 9.45 -7.12
CA PHE A 112 12.12 10.21 -7.67
C PHE A 112 11.90 10.69 -9.11
N GLU A 113 11.00 10.07 -9.89
CA GLU A 113 10.60 10.57 -11.21
C GLU A 113 9.88 11.93 -11.12
N ILE A 114 9.21 12.22 -9.99
CA ILE A 114 8.67 13.56 -9.72
C ILE A 114 9.80 14.60 -9.61
N VAL A 115 10.98 14.22 -9.08
CA VAL A 115 12.14 15.12 -8.93
C VAL A 115 12.81 15.42 -10.27
N LYS A 116 12.65 14.55 -11.28
CA LYS A 116 13.24 14.71 -12.62
C LYS A 116 12.37 15.48 -13.61
N ARG A 117 11.15 15.87 -13.25
CA ARG A 117 10.33 16.79 -14.05
C ARG A 117 10.56 18.21 -13.53
N PRO A 118 11.54 18.98 -14.07
CA PRO A 118 11.52 20.42 -13.83
C PRO A 118 10.17 20.94 -14.35
N ASN A 119 9.48 21.71 -13.50
CA ASN A 119 8.21 22.39 -13.75
C ASN A 119 7.88 22.55 -15.24
N GLN A 120 6.82 21.87 -15.69
CA GLN A 120 6.08 22.32 -16.88
C GLN A 120 5.23 23.55 -16.49
#